data_AF-A0A9N8PGW9-F1
#
_entry.id   AF-A0A9N8PGW9-F1
#
_cell.length_a   1.000
_cell.length_b   1.000
_cell.length_c   1.000
_cell.angle_alpha   90.00
_cell.angle_beta   90.00
_cell.angle_gamma   90.00
#
_symmetry.space_group_name_H-M   'P 1'
#
loop_
_entity.id
_entity.type
_entity.pdbx_description
1 polymer ?
#
loop_
_entity_poly.entity_id
_entity_poly.type
_entity_poly.pdbx_seq_one_letter_code
_entity_poly.pdbx_strand_id
1 'polypeptide(L)'
;MDNEKKRKIREHMESLQGKEKRQKAEEGEYRERVAAEREEKRQEGMYWGAMKVCEKLDTEEEAEKEGKKKSIQQDPRKVNLLWRNLALQRQQRDKDKVLRKGALDSLSSRWDDDEADADDKLALGTGIEELEDEQDTELEEFNALPVGDRLEKLVAYLNDTYHYCFWCKYRYADESMEGCPGLTEEEHD
;
A
#
# COMPACT_ATOMS: atom_id res chain seq x y z
N MET A 1 -54.44 -38.52 -14.85
CA MET A 1 -54.33 -37.41 -13.89
C MET A 1 -53.14 -37.55 -12.93
N ASP A 2 -52.85 -38.72 -12.37
CA ASP A 2 -51.75 -38.87 -11.39
C ASP A 2 -50.33 -38.82 -11.97
N ASN A 3 -50.12 -39.25 -13.21
CA ASN A 3 -48.78 -39.35 -13.80
C ASN A 3 -48.19 -37.96 -14.13
N GLU A 4 -49.02 -37.03 -14.63
CA GLU A 4 -48.61 -35.64 -14.86
C GLU A 4 -48.34 -34.87 -13.56
N LYS A 5 -49.12 -35.15 -12.49
CA LYS A 5 -48.87 -34.57 -11.17
C LYS A 5 -47.51 -35.03 -10.61
N LYS A 6 -47.19 -36.33 -10.73
CA LYS A 6 -45.87 -36.86 -10.34
C LYS A 6 -44.72 -36.25 -11.15
N ARG A 7 -44.92 -36.02 -12.46
CA ARG A 7 -43.93 -35.38 -13.32
C ARG A 7 -43.67 -33.94 -12.89
N LYS A 8 -44.72 -33.14 -12.68
CA LYS A 8 -44.59 -31.75 -12.22
C LYS A 8 -43.91 -31.63 -10.86
N ILE A 9 -44.17 -32.55 -9.93
CA ILE A 9 -43.50 -32.56 -8.61
C ILE A 9 -42.00 -32.83 -8.77
N ARG A 10 -41.62 -33.77 -9.64
CA ARG A 10 -40.21 -34.08 -9.93
C ARG A 10 -39.50 -32.90 -10.59
N GLU A 11 -40.09 -32.31 -11.63
CA GLU A 11 -39.57 -31.12 -12.31
C GLU A 11 -39.39 -29.95 -11.32
N HIS A 12 -40.35 -29.75 -10.41
CA HIS A 12 -40.26 -28.72 -9.39
C HIS A 12 -39.14 -29.01 -8.38
N MET A 13 -39.01 -30.25 -7.91
CA MET A 13 -37.94 -30.67 -7.00
C MET A 13 -36.55 -30.54 -7.63
N GLU A 14 -36.40 -30.93 -8.90
CA GLU A 14 -35.16 -30.75 -9.67
C GLU A 14 -34.83 -29.26 -9.86
N SER A 15 -35.84 -28.42 -10.10
CA SER A 15 -35.64 -26.96 -10.21
C SER A 15 -35.17 -26.33 -8.88
N LEU A 16 -35.70 -26.79 -7.75
CA LEU A 16 -35.29 -26.33 -6.42
C LEU A 16 -33.88 -26.80 -6.09
N GLN A 17 -33.55 -28.08 -6.34
CA GLN A 17 -32.19 -28.58 -6.17
C GLN A 17 -31.18 -27.85 -7.06
N GLY A 18 -31.58 -27.50 -8.30
CA GLY A 18 -30.74 -26.70 -9.20
C GLY A 18 -30.48 -25.29 -8.65
N LYS A 19 -31.49 -24.64 -8.06
CA LYS A 19 -31.35 -23.33 -7.40
C LYS A 19 -30.46 -23.42 -6.16
N GLU A 20 -30.65 -24.43 -5.31
CA GLU A 20 -29.82 -24.63 -4.11
C GLU A 20 -28.34 -24.90 -4.47
N LYS A 21 -28.07 -25.67 -5.53
CA LYS A 21 -26.71 -25.90 -6.02
C LYS A 21 -26.05 -24.61 -6.52
N ARG A 22 -26.81 -23.78 -7.26
CA ARG A 22 -26.32 -22.47 -7.73
C ARG A 22 -26.06 -21.52 -6.58
N GLN A 23 -26.96 -21.43 -5.61
CA GLN A 23 -26.77 -20.61 -4.41
C GLN A 23 -25.55 -21.06 -3.61
N LYS A 24 -25.35 -22.37 -3.40
CA LYS A 24 -24.16 -22.89 -2.72
C LYS A 24 -22.86 -22.61 -3.47
N ALA A 25 -22.87 -22.69 -4.80
CA ALA A 25 -21.72 -22.32 -5.62
C ALA A 25 -21.40 -20.82 -5.51
N GLU A 26 -22.42 -19.97 -5.62
CA GLU A 26 -22.28 -18.51 -5.49
C GLU A 26 -21.85 -18.09 -4.07
N GLU A 27 -22.34 -18.76 -3.04
CA GLU A 27 -21.88 -18.59 -1.64
C GLU A 27 -20.42 -19.02 -1.46
N GLY A 28 -19.98 -20.10 -2.13
CA GLY A 28 -18.58 -20.53 -2.16
C GLY A 28 -17.68 -19.48 -2.79
N GLU A 29 -18.04 -19.01 -3.98
CA GLU A 29 -17.33 -17.92 -4.68
C GLU A 29 -17.28 -16.63 -3.86
N TYR A 30 -18.36 -16.29 -3.15
CA TYR A 30 -18.38 -15.14 -2.25
C TYR A 30 -17.39 -15.29 -1.09
N ARG A 31 -17.33 -16.47 -0.46
CA ARG A 31 -16.40 -16.73 0.65
C ARG A 31 -14.95 -16.66 0.20
N GLU A 32 -14.64 -17.23 -0.96
CA GLU A 32 -13.30 -17.19 -1.55
C GLU A 32 -12.89 -15.76 -1.86
N ARG A 33 -13.77 -14.95 -2.47
CA ARG A 33 -13.51 -13.52 -2.71
C ARG A 33 -13.23 -12.75 -1.43
N VAL A 34 -14.06 -12.95 -0.39
CA VAL A 34 -13.88 -12.26 0.90
C VAL A 34 -12.59 -12.71 1.61
N ALA A 35 -12.22 -13.99 1.47
CA ALA A 35 -10.96 -14.49 2.01
C ALA A 35 -9.76 -13.87 1.29
N ALA A 36 -9.78 -13.82 -0.04
CA ALA A 36 -8.73 -13.18 -0.84
C ALA A 36 -8.60 -11.68 -0.55
N GLU A 37 -9.70 -10.94 -0.44
CA GLU A 37 -9.66 -9.50 -0.11
C GLU A 37 -9.05 -9.24 1.29
N ARG A 38 -9.32 -10.13 2.25
CA ARG A 38 -8.73 -10.05 3.60
C ARG A 38 -7.24 -10.38 3.59
N GLU A 39 -6.85 -11.37 2.79
CA GLU A 39 -5.46 -11.75 2.56
C GLU A 39 -4.67 -10.57 1.98
N GLU A 40 -5.18 -10.00 0.89
CA GLU A 40 -4.58 -8.82 0.24
C GLU A 40 -4.44 -7.65 1.21
N LYS A 41 -5.49 -7.31 1.98
CA LYS A 41 -5.43 -6.23 2.98
C LYS A 41 -4.38 -6.48 4.07
N ARG A 42 -4.17 -7.72 4.46
CA ARG A 42 -3.14 -8.08 5.45
C ARG A 42 -1.74 -7.93 4.84
N GLN A 43 -1.55 -8.46 3.63
CA GLN A 43 -0.31 -8.32 2.88
C GLN A 43 0.00 -6.84 2.59
N GLU A 44 -1.00 -6.01 2.32
CA GLU A 44 -0.82 -4.56 2.18
C GLU A 44 -0.31 -3.94 3.48
N GLY A 45 -0.92 -4.29 4.62
CA GLY A 45 -0.45 -3.84 5.93
C GLY A 45 1.00 -4.22 6.21
N MET A 46 1.39 -5.45 5.85
CA MET A 46 2.75 -5.94 5.97
C MET A 46 3.71 -5.22 5.01
N TYR A 47 3.31 -5.03 3.75
CA TYR A 47 4.05 -4.28 2.74
C TYR A 47 4.37 -2.86 3.21
N TRP A 48 3.35 -2.13 3.71
CA TRP A 48 3.55 -0.80 4.31
C TRP A 48 4.46 -0.83 5.54
N GLY A 49 4.42 -1.92 6.32
CA GLY A 49 5.34 -2.15 7.44
C GLY A 49 6.79 -2.34 6.96
N ALA A 50 7.01 -3.22 5.98
CA ALA A 50 8.31 -3.53 5.40
C ALA A 50 8.97 -2.30 4.77
N MET A 51 8.21 -1.49 4.03
CA MET A 51 8.69 -0.22 3.46
C MET A 51 9.24 0.73 4.52
N LYS A 52 8.54 0.85 5.66
CA LYS A 52 8.99 1.71 6.78
C LYS A 52 10.28 1.18 7.42
N VAL A 53 10.47 -0.13 7.46
CA VAL A 53 11.71 -0.74 7.95
C VAL A 53 12.85 -0.46 6.97
N CYS A 54 12.63 -0.65 5.67
CA CYS A 54 13.62 -0.36 4.64
C CYS A 54 14.09 1.09 4.72
N GLU A 55 13.15 2.04 4.76
CA GLU A 55 13.50 3.47 4.86
C GLU A 55 14.32 3.77 6.12
N LYS A 56 13.97 3.18 7.27
CA LYS A 56 14.73 3.37 8.51
C LYS A 56 16.15 2.85 8.39
N LEU A 57 16.33 1.61 7.94
CA LEU A 57 17.65 1.00 7.78
C LEU A 57 18.50 1.76 6.75
N ASP A 58 17.88 2.21 5.65
CA ASP A 58 18.53 3.06 4.65
C ASP A 58 18.99 4.39 5.26
N THR A 59 18.14 5.05 6.04
CA THR A 59 18.53 6.30 6.72
C THR A 59 19.61 6.10 7.78
N GLU A 60 19.65 4.94 8.45
CA GLU A 60 20.69 4.59 9.43
C GLU A 60 22.04 4.36 8.73
N GLU A 61 22.07 3.56 7.67
CA GLU A 61 23.31 3.33 6.91
C GLU A 61 23.84 4.59 6.23
N GLU A 62 22.96 5.42 5.66
CA GLU A 62 23.36 6.70 5.07
C GLU A 62 23.88 7.68 6.13
N ALA A 63 23.30 7.67 7.34
CA ALA A 63 23.81 8.46 8.45
C ALA A 63 25.19 7.98 8.92
N GLU A 64 25.44 6.67 8.91
CA GLU A 64 26.75 6.09 9.25
C GLU A 64 27.81 6.37 8.17
N LYS A 65 27.44 6.29 6.88
CA LYS A 65 28.36 6.47 5.75
C LYS A 65 28.66 7.94 5.46
N GLU A 66 27.64 8.80 5.45
CA GLU A 66 27.76 10.20 5.00
C GLU A 66 27.70 11.23 6.14
N GLY A 67 27.40 10.81 7.38
CA GLY A 67 27.28 11.70 8.53
C GLY A 67 26.16 12.74 8.42
N LYS A 68 25.29 12.63 7.40
CA LYS A 68 24.20 13.57 7.11
C LYS A 68 22.86 12.85 7.20
N LYS A 69 21.94 13.39 8.00
CA LYS A 69 20.55 12.97 8.02
C LYS A 69 19.83 13.62 6.84
N LYS A 70 19.33 12.82 5.89
CA LYS A 70 18.48 13.32 4.80
C LYS A 70 17.21 13.96 5.37
N SER A 71 16.80 15.09 4.82
CA SER A 71 15.55 15.76 5.20
C SER A 71 14.34 14.90 4.80
N ILE A 72 13.26 14.95 5.57
CA ILE A 72 12.02 14.18 5.31
C ILE A 72 11.34 14.61 3.99
N GLN A 73 11.70 15.78 3.46
CA GLN A 73 11.16 16.38 2.24
C GLN A 73 12.06 16.13 1.02
N GLN A 74 12.55 14.89 0.86
CA GLN A 74 13.26 14.52 -0.37
C GLN A 74 12.27 14.33 -1.52
N ASP A 75 12.71 14.61 -2.75
CA ASP A 75 11.94 14.29 -3.94
C ASP A 75 11.66 12.78 -3.98
N PRO A 76 10.41 12.35 -4.17
CA PRO A 76 10.05 10.93 -4.13
C PRO A 76 10.83 10.10 -5.15
N ARG A 77 11.20 10.68 -6.30
CA ARG A 77 11.99 10.02 -7.34
C ARG A 77 13.42 9.65 -6.92
N LYS A 78 14.00 10.38 -5.97
CA LYS A 78 15.35 10.07 -5.43
C LYS A 78 15.33 8.89 -4.48
N VAL A 79 14.15 8.51 -4.00
CA VAL A 79 13.95 7.36 -3.12
C VAL A 79 13.90 6.08 -3.96
N ASN A 80 14.41 4.97 -3.39
CA ASN A 80 14.35 3.65 -4.00
C ASN A 80 12.91 3.28 -4.37
N LEU A 81 12.73 2.68 -5.55
CA LEU A 81 11.43 2.25 -6.09
C LEU A 81 10.61 1.42 -5.07
N LEU A 82 11.28 0.55 -4.30
CA LEU A 82 10.63 -0.38 -3.38
C LEU A 82 9.85 0.32 -2.24
N TRP A 83 10.30 1.50 -1.78
CA TRP A 83 9.61 2.28 -0.75
C TRP A 83 9.20 3.68 -1.18
N ARG A 84 9.26 3.99 -2.49
CA ARG A 84 8.87 5.30 -3.06
C ARG A 84 7.41 5.66 -2.78
N ASN A 85 6.51 4.67 -2.76
CA ASN A 85 5.10 4.87 -2.40
C ASN A 85 4.91 5.48 -0.99
N LEU A 86 5.85 5.26 -0.07
CA LEU A 86 5.81 5.82 1.28
C LEU A 86 6.16 7.31 1.28
N ALA A 87 7.13 7.71 0.46
CA ALA A 87 7.44 9.11 0.25
C ALA A 87 6.27 9.84 -0.42
N LEU A 88 5.65 9.24 -1.45
CA LEU A 88 4.46 9.80 -2.10
C LEU A 88 3.28 9.95 -1.14
N GLN A 89 3.00 8.94 -0.32
CA GLN A 89 1.89 9.02 0.66
C GLN A 89 2.11 10.17 1.66
N ARG A 90 3.36 10.44 2.07
CA ARG A 90 3.68 11.58 2.93
C ARG A 90 3.46 12.90 2.19
N GLN A 91 3.95 13.01 0.97
CA GLN A 91 3.78 14.20 0.15
C GLN A 91 2.30 14.50 -0.12
N GLN A 92 1.51 13.48 -0.47
CA GLN A 92 0.06 13.60 -0.65
C GLN A 92 -0.63 14.05 0.64
N ARG A 93 -0.28 13.46 1.78
CA ARG A 93 -0.81 13.88 3.09
C ARG A 93 -0.44 15.31 3.42
N ASP A 94 0.76 15.74 3.08
CA ASP A 94 1.22 17.10 3.36
C ASP A 94 0.57 18.10 2.40
N LYS A 95 0.40 17.76 1.11
CA LYS A 95 -0.44 18.49 0.15
C LYS A 95 -1.90 18.61 0.65
N ASP A 96 -2.50 17.51 1.14
CA ASP A 96 -3.87 17.50 1.69
C ASP A 96 -3.99 18.38 2.94
N LYS A 97 -3.00 18.37 3.83
CA LYS A 97 -2.98 19.28 4.98
C LYS A 97 -2.94 20.74 4.54
N VAL A 98 -2.10 21.07 3.55
CA VAL A 98 -2.00 22.43 2.99
C VAL A 98 -3.32 22.83 2.35
N LEU A 99 -3.89 21.97 1.50
CA LEU A 99 -5.21 22.18 0.87
C LEU A 99 -6.30 22.39 1.91
N ARG A 100 -6.37 21.53 2.93
CA ARG A 100 -7.38 21.61 4.00
C ARG A 100 -7.20 22.87 4.82
N LYS A 101 -5.95 23.27 5.11
CA LYS A 101 -5.64 24.52 5.79
C LYS A 101 -6.06 25.72 4.94
N GLY A 102 -5.70 25.75 3.65
CA GLY A 102 -6.10 26.81 2.72
C GLY A 102 -7.62 26.94 2.58
N ALA A 103 -8.34 25.81 2.51
CA ALA A 103 -9.80 25.79 2.49
C ALA A 103 -10.41 26.35 3.79
N LEU A 104 -9.86 25.99 4.96
CA LEU A 104 -10.30 26.55 6.24
C LEU A 104 -9.98 28.05 6.36
N ASP A 105 -8.84 28.48 5.83
CA ASP A 105 -8.41 29.88 5.84
C ASP A 105 -9.30 30.75 4.94
N SER A 106 -9.65 30.25 3.74
CA SER A 106 -10.61 30.89 2.83
C SER A 106 -12.01 31.05 3.42
N LEU A 107 -12.40 30.20 4.37
CA LEU A 107 -13.67 30.31 5.11
C LEU A 107 -13.58 31.30 6.29
N SER A 108 -12.37 31.61 6.75
CA SER A 108 -12.10 32.56 7.85
C SER A 108 -11.81 33.98 7.37
N SER A 109 -11.78 34.18 6.04
CA SER A 109 -11.39 35.43 5.37
C SER A 109 -12.33 36.59 5.69
N ARG A 110 -12.00 37.29 6.78
CA ARG A 110 -12.42 38.66 7.05
C ARG A 110 -11.29 39.65 6.75
N TRP A 111 -10.12 39.15 6.31
CA TRP A 111 -8.86 39.87 6.17
C TRP A 111 -7.98 39.29 5.04
N ASP A 112 -8.57 38.81 3.94
CA ASP A 112 -7.75 38.58 2.74
C ASP A 112 -7.20 39.93 2.28
N ASP A 113 -5.87 40.04 2.26
CA ASP A 113 -5.17 41.18 1.67
C ASP A 113 -5.11 40.94 0.16
N ASP A 114 -6.00 41.61 -0.58
CA ASP A 114 -6.12 41.48 -2.04
C ASP A 114 -4.82 41.89 -2.79
N GLU A 115 -3.87 42.50 -2.08
CA GLU A 115 -2.58 42.96 -2.60
C GLU A 115 -1.48 41.87 -2.58
N ALA A 116 -1.70 40.74 -1.89
CA ALA A 116 -0.74 39.64 -1.83
C ALA A 116 -0.59 38.94 -3.19
N ASP A 117 0.63 38.92 -3.71
CA ASP A 117 0.93 38.26 -4.98
C ASP A 117 1.03 36.73 -4.83
N ALA A 118 1.30 36.02 -5.92
CA ALA A 118 1.40 34.57 -5.91
C ALA A 118 2.57 34.05 -5.05
N ASP A 119 3.65 34.83 -4.96
CA ASP A 119 4.85 34.48 -4.21
C ASP A 119 4.63 34.71 -2.71
N ASP A 120 3.96 35.81 -2.34
CA ASP A 120 3.51 36.08 -0.98
C ASP A 120 2.58 34.97 -0.48
N LYS A 121 1.62 34.53 -1.30
CA LYS A 121 0.72 33.42 -0.96
C LYS A 121 1.46 32.11 -0.80
N LEU A 122 2.45 31.83 -1.64
CA LEU A 122 3.31 30.65 -1.50
C LEU A 122 4.09 30.69 -0.18
N ALA A 123 4.69 31.84 0.15
CA ALA A 123 5.44 32.04 1.39
C ALA A 123 4.57 31.97 2.66
N LEU A 124 3.32 32.44 2.58
CA LEU A 124 2.30 32.32 3.65
C LEU A 124 1.73 30.89 3.76
N GLY A 125 2.05 30.00 2.82
CA GLY A 125 1.56 28.62 2.79
C GLY A 125 0.08 28.51 2.41
N THR A 126 -0.47 29.54 1.77
CA THR A 126 -1.81 29.59 1.17
C THR A 126 -1.78 29.33 -0.34
N GLY A 127 -0.64 29.52 -0.99
CA GLY A 127 -0.40 29.17 -2.39
C GLY A 127 -0.04 27.70 -2.56
N ILE A 128 -0.54 27.06 -3.63
CA ILE A 128 -0.18 25.71 -4.04
C ILE A 128 0.73 25.84 -5.25
N GLU A 129 1.99 25.44 -5.12
CA GLU A 129 2.86 25.24 -6.27
C GLU A 129 2.38 23.98 -7.02
N GLU A 130 1.80 24.19 -8.20
CA GLU A 130 1.51 23.13 -9.17
C GLU A 130 2.83 22.65 -9.78
N LEU A 131 3.55 21.80 -9.06
CA LEU A 131 4.65 21.04 -9.65
C LEU A 131 4.05 20.08 -10.66
N GLU A 132 4.43 20.21 -11.93
CA GLU A 132 4.05 19.28 -13.00
C GLU A 132 4.45 17.86 -12.58
N ASP A 133 3.44 17.03 -12.30
CA ASP A 133 3.61 15.61 -11.98
C ASP A 133 4.01 14.86 -13.26
N GLU A 134 5.28 14.96 -13.65
CA GLU A 134 5.84 14.05 -14.64
C GLU A 134 5.61 12.60 -14.14
N GLN A 135 4.83 11.82 -14.89
CA GLN A 135 4.39 10.49 -14.47
C GLN A 135 5.59 9.54 -14.27
N ASP A 136 5.69 8.94 -13.08
CA ASP A 136 6.75 8.00 -12.72
C ASP A 136 6.38 6.59 -13.21
N THR A 137 6.59 6.36 -14.50
CA THR A 137 6.21 5.11 -15.19
C THR A 137 6.77 3.84 -14.52
N GLU A 138 8.01 3.87 -14.01
CA GLU A 138 8.61 2.74 -13.30
C GLU A 138 7.84 2.38 -12.03
N LEU A 139 7.38 3.39 -11.29
CA LEU A 139 6.59 3.18 -10.08
C LEU A 139 5.19 2.65 -10.40
N GLU A 140 4.59 3.10 -11.51
CA GLU A 140 3.31 2.59 -11.99
C GLU A 140 3.40 1.12 -12.37
N GLU A 141 4.42 0.74 -13.13
CA GLU A 141 4.69 -0.66 -13.48
C GLU A 141 4.92 -1.52 -12.23
N PHE A 142 5.66 -0.99 -11.25
CA PHE A 142 5.85 -1.68 -9.97
C PHE A 142 4.54 -1.81 -9.19
N ASN A 143 3.71 -0.77 -9.17
CA ASN A 143 2.43 -0.77 -8.47
C ASN A 143 1.36 -1.63 -9.14
N ALA A 144 1.49 -1.91 -10.44
CA ALA A 144 0.62 -2.82 -11.16
C ALA A 144 0.82 -4.29 -10.75
N LEU A 145 1.95 -4.62 -10.11
CA LEU A 145 2.19 -5.94 -9.54
C LEU A 145 1.28 -6.21 -8.33
N PRO A 146 0.89 -7.47 -8.09
CA PRO A 146 0.12 -7.81 -6.89
C PRO A 146 0.92 -7.47 -5.63
N VAL A 147 0.19 -7.26 -4.53
CA VAL A 147 0.79 -6.84 -3.25
C VAL A 147 1.78 -7.88 -2.73
N GLY A 148 1.47 -9.17 -2.90
CA GLY A 148 2.35 -10.29 -2.54
C GLY A 148 3.73 -10.17 -3.18
N ASP A 149 3.80 -10.09 -4.51
CA ASP A 149 5.07 -9.96 -5.26
C ASP A 149 5.87 -8.71 -4.84
N ARG A 150 5.17 -7.60 -4.53
CA ARG A 150 5.81 -6.38 -4.05
C ARG A 150 6.42 -6.57 -2.65
N LEU A 151 5.71 -7.28 -1.76
CA LEU A 151 6.20 -7.63 -0.44
C LEU A 151 7.41 -8.56 -0.53
N GLU A 152 7.36 -9.60 -1.37
CA GLU A 152 8.47 -10.52 -1.58
C GLU A 152 9.74 -9.81 -2.05
N LYS A 153 9.62 -8.90 -3.04
CA LYS A 153 10.76 -8.09 -3.51
C LYS A 153 11.36 -7.22 -2.40
N LEU A 154 10.53 -6.63 -1.54
CA LEU A 154 10.99 -5.85 -0.39
C LEU A 154 11.70 -6.72 0.67
N VAL A 155 11.13 -7.89 0.99
CA VAL A 155 11.70 -8.81 1.97
C VAL A 155 13.02 -9.38 1.46
N ALA A 156 13.11 -9.74 0.18
CA ALA A 156 14.35 -10.15 -0.46
C ALA A 156 15.41 -9.04 -0.38
N TYR A 157 15.04 -7.79 -0.69
CA TYR A 157 15.96 -6.66 -0.57
C TYR A 157 16.46 -6.43 0.87
N LEU A 158 15.57 -6.56 1.88
CA LEU A 158 15.95 -6.47 3.29
C LEU A 158 16.93 -7.57 3.70
N ASN A 159 16.73 -8.77 3.17
CA ASN A 159 17.58 -9.93 3.41
C ASN A 159 18.96 -9.71 2.78
N ASP A 160 19.02 -9.44 1.47
CA ASP A 160 20.25 -9.32 0.70
C ASP A 160 21.10 -8.11 1.11
N THR A 161 20.46 -6.98 1.43
CA THR A 161 21.18 -5.71 1.67
C THR A 161 21.53 -5.53 3.15
N TYR A 162 20.58 -5.82 4.04
CA TYR A 162 20.70 -5.50 5.46
C TYR A 162 20.85 -6.74 6.35
N HIS A 163 20.78 -7.93 5.78
CA HIS A 163 20.69 -9.20 6.51
C HIS A 163 19.55 -9.18 7.54
N TYR A 164 18.42 -8.55 7.19
CA TYR A 164 17.30 -8.36 8.09
C TYR A 164 16.11 -9.24 7.69
N CYS A 165 15.66 -10.10 8.60
CA CYS A 165 14.42 -10.85 8.39
C CYS A 165 13.22 -10.05 8.90
N PHE A 166 12.29 -9.75 8.00
CA PHE A 166 11.04 -9.05 8.32
C PHE A 166 10.16 -9.82 9.29
N TRP A 167 10.09 -11.15 9.13
CA TRP A 167 9.23 -12.03 9.91
C TRP A 167 9.78 -12.26 11.33
N CYS A 168 11.09 -12.54 11.45
CA CYS A 168 11.76 -12.64 12.76
C CYS A 168 11.94 -11.28 13.46
N LYS A 169 11.88 -10.18 12.70
CA LYS A 169 12.18 -8.81 13.15
C LYS A 169 13.59 -8.67 13.74
N TYR A 170 14.56 -9.33 13.12
CA TYR A 170 15.93 -9.39 13.59
C TYR A 170 16.92 -9.13 12.46
N ARG A 171 17.99 -8.38 12.78
CA ARG A 171 19.14 -8.15 11.90
C ARG A 171 20.23 -9.15 12.25
N TYR A 172 20.60 -9.97 11.28
CA TYR A 172 21.67 -10.95 11.41
C TYR A 172 23.02 -10.32 11.08
N ALA A 173 24.08 -10.89 11.64
CA ALA A 173 25.45 -10.41 11.43
C ALA A 173 26.05 -10.91 10.11
N ASP A 174 25.69 -12.13 9.71
CA ASP A 174 26.28 -12.83 8.58
C ASP A 174 25.28 -12.98 7.41
N GLU A 175 25.81 -13.00 6.19
CA GLU A 175 25.09 -13.16 4.92
C GLU A 175 24.40 -14.53 4.81
N SER A 176 24.91 -15.55 5.53
CA SER A 176 24.29 -16.88 5.61
C SER A 176 23.03 -16.93 6.46
N MET A 177 22.75 -15.87 7.23
CA MET A 177 21.54 -15.72 8.05
C MET A 177 21.20 -16.98 8.88
N GLU A 178 22.23 -17.56 9.50
CA GLU A 178 22.12 -18.84 10.21
C GLU A 178 21.03 -18.79 11.29
N GLY A 179 19.96 -19.56 11.06
CA GLY A 179 18.81 -19.65 11.97
C GLY A 179 17.54 -18.93 11.50
N CYS A 180 17.53 -18.33 10.30
CA CYS A 180 16.30 -17.83 9.68
C CYS A 180 15.50 -19.01 9.06
N PRO A 181 14.21 -19.22 9.41
CA PRO A 181 13.38 -20.28 8.86
C PRO A 181 13.19 -20.22 7.34
N GLY A 182 13.20 -19.01 6.76
CA GLY A 182 13.17 -18.82 5.32
C GLY A 182 12.90 -17.36 4.93
N LEU A 183 12.23 -17.15 3.78
CA LEU A 183 11.89 -15.81 3.24
C LEU A 183 10.39 -15.51 3.28
N THR A 184 9.55 -16.54 3.40
CA THR A 184 8.09 -16.42 3.32
C THR A 184 7.44 -16.42 4.70
N GLU A 185 6.21 -15.90 4.79
CA GLU A 185 5.43 -15.90 6.04
C GLU A 185 5.22 -17.33 6.58
N GLU A 186 4.87 -18.26 5.70
CA GLU A 186 4.52 -19.65 6.05
C GLU A 186 5.68 -20.41 6.71
N GLU A 187 6.92 -20.03 6.42
CA GLU A 187 8.11 -20.65 7.02
C GLU A 187 8.33 -20.20 8.47
N HIS A 188 7.66 -19.13 8.92
CA HIS A 188 7.85 -18.49 10.23
C HIS A 188 6.66 -18.63 11.19
N ASP A 189 5.59 -19.30 10.77
CA ASP A 189 4.40 -19.62 11.58
C ASP A 189 4.65 -20.82 12.52
#